data_AF-A0AB74UNP4-F1
#
_entry.id   AF-A0AB74UNP4-F1
#
_cell.length_a   1.000
_cell.length_b   1.000
_cell.length_c   1.000
_cell.angle_alpha   90.00
_cell.angle_beta   90.00
_cell.angle_gamma   90.00
#
_symmetry.space_group_name_H-M   'P 1'
#
loop_
_entity.id
_entity.type
_entity.pdbx_description
1 polymer ?
#
loop_
_entity_poly.entity_id
_entity_poly.type
_entity_poly.pdbx_seq_one_letter_code
_entity_poly.pdbx_strand_id
1 'polypeptide(L)'
;MQIVATHADDNWAPTMLLQLGAPARSFDLYEHGHSGLSDAYLNWLWQPEPWSRKARRDPAFQGFAQRLGMLAYWKQYGWPDLCKPTPAPGAQAFVCS
;
A
#
# COMPACT_ATOMS: atom_id res chain seq x y z
N MET A 1 -12.57 -15.04 0.70
CA MET A 1 -11.33 -14.76 1.47
C MET A 1 -10.62 -16.00 2.02
N GLN A 2 -11.28 -17.16 2.18
CA GLN A 2 -10.63 -18.36 2.76
C GLN A 2 -9.40 -18.84 1.98
N ILE A 3 -9.46 -18.87 0.64
CA ILE A 3 -8.34 -19.34 -0.20
C ILE A 3 -7.07 -18.50 0.02
N VAL A 4 -7.18 -17.17 -0.04
CA VAL A 4 -6.02 -16.28 0.17
C VAL A 4 -5.45 -16.41 1.59
N ALA A 5 -6.32 -16.67 2.59
CA ALA A 5 -5.85 -16.88 3.96
C ALA A 5 -5.06 -18.18 4.12
N THR A 6 -5.44 -19.25 3.41
CA THR A 6 -4.71 -20.53 3.41
C THR A 6 -3.33 -20.41 2.75
N HIS A 7 -3.15 -19.45 1.85
CA HIS A 7 -1.90 -19.21 1.11
C HIS A 7 -1.25 -17.87 1.49
N ALA A 8 -1.29 -17.51 2.77
CA ALA A 8 -0.75 -16.22 3.25
C ALA A 8 0.77 -16.07 3.04
N ASP A 9 1.49 -17.18 2.93
CA ASP A 9 2.95 -17.21 2.68
C ASP A 9 3.30 -17.07 1.19
N ASP A 10 2.30 -17.01 0.30
CA ASP A 10 2.51 -16.78 -1.12
C ASP A 10 2.79 -15.28 -1.38
N ASN A 11 3.84 -14.98 -2.14
CA ASN A 11 4.23 -13.61 -2.45
C ASN A 11 3.18 -12.81 -3.24
N TRP A 12 2.21 -13.50 -3.83
CA TRP A 12 1.09 -12.93 -4.55
C TRP A 12 -0.12 -12.64 -3.67
N ALA A 13 -0.21 -13.26 -2.50
CA ALA A 13 -1.35 -13.12 -1.59
C ALA A 13 -1.65 -11.65 -1.22
N PRO A 14 -0.65 -10.79 -0.92
CA PRO A 14 -0.89 -9.36 -0.69
C PRO A 14 -1.53 -8.67 -1.90
N THR A 15 -1.04 -8.93 -3.13
CA THR A 15 -1.60 -8.33 -4.35
C THR A 15 -3.05 -8.76 -4.57
N MET A 16 -3.38 -10.04 -4.34
CA MET A 16 -4.76 -10.51 -4.43
C MET A 16 -5.67 -9.79 -3.44
N LEU A 17 -5.20 -9.49 -2.23
CA LEU A 17 -5.97 -8.73 -1.25
C LEU A 17 -6.26 -7.29 -1.72
N LEU A 18 -5.33 -6.65 -2.44
CA LEU A 18 -5.60 -5.35 -3.08
C LEU A 18 -6.73 -5.46 -4.10
N GLN A 19 -6.65 -6.44 -5.00
CA GLN A 19 -7.65 -6.67 -6.05
C GLN A 19 -9.04 -6.98 -5.48
N LEU A 20 -9.09 -7.69 -4.35
CA LEU A 20 -10.32 -7.99 -3.60
C LEU A 20 -10.83 -6.80 -2.77
N GLY A 21 -10.16 -5.64 -2.83
CA GLY A 21 -10.58 -4.43 -2.15
C GLY A 21 -10.38 -4.45 -0.64
N ALA A 22 -9.40 -5.24 -0.16
CA ALA A 22 -9.01 -5.37 1.25
C ALA A 22 -7.59 -4.79 1.51
N PRO A 23 -7.37 -3.49 1.27
CA PRO A 23 -6.05 -2.88 1.31
C PRO A 23 -5.40 -2.93 2.70
N ALA A 24 -6.13 -2.66 3.78
CA ALA A 24 -5.58 -2.74 5.13
C ALA A 24 -5.00 -4.13 5.45
N ARG A 25 -5.71 -5.20 5.05
CA ARG A 25 -5.23 -6.58 5.23
C ARG A 25 -4.06 -6.91 4.32
N SER A 26 -4.05 -6.34 3.11
CA SER A 26 -2.92 -6.47 2.18
C SER A 26 -1.64 -5.88 2.75
N PHE A 27 -1.71 -4.64 3.28
CA PHE A 27 -0.59 -3.96 3.91
C PHE A 27 -0.08 -4.72 5.13
N ASP A 28 -0.99 -5.17 6.01
CA ASP A 28 -0.61 -5.95 7.19
C ASP A 28 0.10 -7.26 6.82
N LEU A 29 -0.40 -7.97 5.80
CA LEU A 29 0.23 -9.20 5.33
C LEU A 29 1.62 -8.95 4.72
N TYR A 30 1.79 -7.85 3.98
CA TYR A 30 3.09 -7.48 3.43
C TYR A 30 4.11 -7.11 4.51
N GLU A 31 3.68 -6.42 5.57
CA GLU A 31 4.57 -5.93 6.64
C GLU A 31 4.93 -7.02 7.66
N HIS A 32 3.98 -7.88 8.00
CA HIS A 32 4.10 -8.81 9.13
C HIS A 32 3.97 -10.28 8.74
N GLY A 33 3.58 -10.59 7.50
CA GLY A 33 3.44 -11.95 7.01
C GLY A 33 4.78 -12.55 6.55
N HIS A 34 4.70 -13.80 6.09
CA HIS A 34 5.83 -14.50 5.49
C HIS A 34 5.71 -14.61 3.96
N SER A 35 4.90 -13.76 3.32
CA SER A 35 4.76 -13.71 1.86
C SER A 35 6.08 -13.35 1.14
N GLY A 36 7.07 -12.86 1.89
CA GLY A 36 8.34 -12.36 1.35
C GLY A 36 8.20 -10.99 0.71
N LEU A 37 9.34 -10.33 0.49
CA LEU A 37 9.41 -9.06 -0.23
C LEU A 37 9.20 -9.31 -1.73
N SER A 38 8.03 -8.94 -2.23
CA SER A 38 7.72 -8.95 -3.66
C SER A 38 7.94 -7.57 -4.26
N ASP A 39 8.86 -7.45 -5.22
CA ASP A 39 9.01 -6.25 -6.06
C ASP A 39 7.74 -6.00 -6.89
N ALA A 40 7.13 -7.09 -7.38
CA ALA A 40 5.87 -7.04 -8.11
C ALA A 40 4.77 -6.38 -7.27
N TYR A 41 4.66 -6.65 -5.97
CA TYR A 41 3.64 -6.04 -5.11
C TYR A 41 3.66 -4.51 -5.18
N LEU A 42 4.85 -3.90 -5.07
CA LEU A 42 4.99 -2.45 -5.17
C LEU A 42 4.60 -1.96 -6.56
N ASN A 43 4.97 -2.68 -7.62
CA ASN A 43 4.53 -2.34 -8.98
C ASN A 43 2.99 -2.37 -9.11
N TRP A 44 2.31 -3.36 -8.53
CA TRP A 44 0.84 -3.48 -8.55
C TRP A 44 0.13 -2.38 -7.74
N LEU A 45 0.73 -1.97 -6.63
CA LEU A 45 0.23 -0.88 -5.79
C LEU A 45 0.22 0.47 -6.51
N TRP A 46 0.93 0.61 -7.63
CA TRP A 46 1.01 1.86 -8.42
C TRP A 46 0.27 1.83 -9.76
N GLN A 47 -0.44 0.74 -10.06
CA GLN A 47 -1.17 0.60 -11.32
C GLN A 47 -2.40 1.53 -11.41
N PRO A 48 -2.94 1.78 -12.63
CA PRO A 48 -4.05 2.70 -12.83
C PRO A 48 -5.44 2.11 -12.51
N GLU A 49 -5.55 0.82 -12.17
CA GLU A 49 -6.84 0.17 -11.94
C GLU A 49 -7.54 0.71 -10.67
N PRO A 50 -8.90 0.62 -10.63
CA PRO A 50 -9.67 1.12 -9.50
C PRO A 50 -9.28 0.52 -8.14
N TRP A 51 -8.90 -0.76 -8.09
CA TRP A 51 -8.49 -1.43 -6.86
C TRP A 51 -7.14 -0.88 -6.33
N SER A 52 -6.23 -0.49 -7.22
CA SER A 52 -4.93 0.09 -6.87
C SER A 52 -5.10 1.52 -6.33
N ARG A 53 -5.93 2.33 -7.01
CA ARG A 53 -6.33 3.67 -6.53
C ARG A 53 -7.03 3.60 -5.18
N LYS A 54 -7.94 2.63 -5.01
CA LYS A 54 -8.62 2.40 -3.73
C LYS A 54 -7.61 2.10 -2.62
N ALA A 55 -6.61 1.27 -2.88
CA ALA A 55 -5.57 0.98 -1.91
C ALA A 55 -4.77 2.23 -1.51
N ARG A 56 -4.34 3.06 -2.46
CA ARG A 56 -3.62 4.31 -2.17
C ARG A 56 -4.46 5.38 -1.47
N ARG A 57 -5.79 5.32 -1.62
CA ARG A 57 -6.75 6.21 -0.93
C ARG A 57 -7.17 5.69 0.44
N ASP A 58 -6.85 4.43 0.76
CA ASP A 58 -7.22 3.84 2.04
C ASP A 58 -6.45 4.49 3.19
N PRO A 59 -7.08 4.78 4.34
CA PRO A 59 -6.38 5.37 5.49
C PRO A 59 -5.17 4.55 5.96
N ALA A 60 -5.19 3.22 5.81
CA ALA A 60 -4.09 2.36 6.20
C ALA A 60 -2.82 2.61 5.35
N PHE A 61 -2.96 3.17 4.15
CA PHE A 61 -1.83 3.44 3.27
C PHE A 61 -0.88 4.50 3.84
N GLN A 62 -1.38 5.45 4.65
CA GLN A 62 -0.53 6.44 5.32
C GLN A 62 0.51 5.77 6.21
N GLY A 63 0.06 4.87 7.08
CA GLY A 63 0.91 4.14 8.01
C GLY A 63 1.85 3.18 7.27
N PHE A 64 1.33 2.48 6.26
CA PHE A 64 2.11 1.59 5.42
C PHE A 64 3.27 2.33 4.71
N ALA A 65 2.97 3.44 4.01
CA ALA A 65 3.98 4.23 3.30
C ALA A 65 5.01 4.86 4.26
N GLN A 66 4.60 5.21 5.48
CA GLN A 66 5.52 5.67 6.50
C GLN A 66 6.47 4.56 6.96
N ARG A 67 5.95 3.38 7.29
CA ARG A 67 6.75 2.25 7.79
C ARG A 67 7.66 1.65 6.73
N LEU A 68 7.24 1.65 5.46
CA LEU A 68 8.07 1.25 4.33
C LEU A 68 9.15 2.29 3.97
N GLY A 69 9.16 3.47 4.61
CA GLY A 69 10.14 4.53 4.38
C GLY A 69 9.85 5.43 3.16
N MET A 70 8.74 5.20 2.46
CA MET A 70 8.35 5.99 1.28
C MET A 70 8.09 7.46 1.65
N LEU A 71 7.42 7.71 2.77
CA LEU A 71 7.15 9.08 3.23
C LEU A 71 8.44 9.88 3.50
N ALA A 72 9.44 9.24 4.11
CA ALA A 72 10.73 9.86 4.35
C ALA A 72 11.45 10.17 3.02
N TYR A 73 11.43 9.19 2.10
CA TYR A 73 11.99 9.34 0.76
C TYR A 73 11.34 10.50 -0.01
N TRP A 74 10.00 10.59 -0.04
CA TRP A 74 9.29 11.65 -0.77
C TRP A 74 9.56 13.04 -0.21
N LYS A 75 9.69 13.17 1.10
CA LYS A 75 10.04 14.46 1.73
C LYS A 75 11.43 14.94 1.34
N GLN A 76 12.37 14.02 1.10
CA GLN A 76 13.74 14.33 0.74
C GLN A 76 13.93 14.56 -0.76
N TYR A 77 13.29 13.74 -1.60
CA TYR A 77 13.58 13.67 -3.04
C TYR A 77 12.43 14.13 -3.93
N GLY A 78 11.27 14.44 -3.36
CA GLY A 78 10.08 14.85 -4.10
C GLY A 78 8.97 13.80 -4.07
N TRP A 79 7.75 14.28 -4.23
CA TRP A 79 6.53 13.47 -4.18
C TRP A 79 6.25 12.80 -5.53
N PRO A 80 5.66 11.58 -5.54
CA PRO A 80 5.23 10.94 -6.78
C PRO A 80 3.99 11.66 -7.33
N ASP A 81 3.79 11.65 -8.64
CA ASP A 81 2.68 12.38 -9.31
C ASP A 81 1.30 12.09 -8.72
N LEU A 82 1.10 10.84 -8.27
CA LEU A 82 -0.16 10.34 -7.75
C LEU A 82 -0.43 10.74 -6.30
N CYS A 83 0.56 11.26 -5.56
CA CYS A 83 0.42 11.65 -4.16
C CYS A 83 0.92 13.07 -3.91
N LYS A 84 0.23 13.80 -3.03
CA LYS A 84 0.57 15.19 -2.70
C LYS A 84 0.60 15.39 -1.20
N PRO A 85 1.52 16.23 -0.68
CA PRO A 85 1.53 16.58 0.73
C PRO A 85 0.23 17.25 1.12
N THR A 86 -0.27 16.97 2.31
CA THR A 86 -1.40 17.70 2.88
C THR A 86 -0.87 18.93 3.63
N PRO A 87 -1.40 20.14 3.37
CA PRO A 87 -0.88 21.38 3.98
C PRO A 87 -1.28 21.56 5.46
N ALA A 88 -2.21 20.75 5.97
CA ALA A 88 -2.71 20.88 7.34
C ALA A 88 -1.92 19.99 8.33
N PRO A 89 -1.58 20.50 9.53
CA PRO A 89 -1.17 19.64 10.63
C PRO A 89 -2.36 18.78 11.06
N GLY A 90 -2.34 17.51 10.68
CA GLY A 90 -3.41 16.54 10.95
C GLY A 90 -2.92 15.11 10.81
N ALA A 91 -3.81 14.15 11.08
CA ALA A 91 -3.49 12.71 11.15
C ALA A 91 -3.01 12.08 9.83
N GLN A 92 -3.17 12.76 8.68
CA GLN A 92 -2.73 12.28 7.38
C GLN A 92 -1.65 13.22 6.83
N ALA A 93 -0.50 12.66 6.45
CA ALA A 93 0.63 13.42 5.95
C ALA A 93 0.52 13.73 4.44
N PHE A 94 -0.29 12.97 3.71
CA PHE A 94 -0.46 13.12 2.27
C PHE A 94 -1.80 12.58 1.78
N VAL A 95 -2.18 12.92 0.55
CA VAL A 95 -3.33 12.34 -0.16
C VAL A 95 -2.90 11.77 -1.49
N CYS A 96 -3.47 10.63 -1.89
CA CYS A 96 -3.16 9.98 -3.17
C CYS A 96 -4.41 9.78 -4.03
N SER A 97 -4.17 9.62 -5.34
CA SER A 97 -5.18 9.42 -6.39
C SER A 97 -5.31 7.99 -6.89
#